data_AF-A0A2T3W9A1-F1
#
_entry.id   AF-A0A2T3W9A1-F1
#
_cell.length_a   1.000
_cell.length_b   1.000
_cell.length_c   1.000
_cell.angle_alpha   90.00
_cell.angle_beta   90.00
_cell.angle_gamma   90.00
#
_symmetry.space_group_name_H-M   'P 1'
#
loop_
_entity.id
_entity.type
_entity.pdbx_description
1 polymer ?
#
loop_
_entity_poly.entity_id
_entity_poly.type
_entity_poly.pdbx_seq_one_letter_code
_entity_poly.pdbx_strand_id
1 'polypeptide(L)'
;MGARVLIRGRTTLFFLPTALLAGCAGVPAPVAPAPQPLGLMELTISGLGTGPVSASLRPLGAALSPQAITTLPGGIQVRALASSAFDVGARGAGGQRYLSATFEVRNASQTAQAAYPDARQQLTFFAAGAPGNLQGTAITRLVRFDTSPADPTIALNLLPTHGMDYSPLQGRALVRPHAADLQFFTEAEADPATWAQGSAVTDAGVSTIFPYGFVVRHVSGVGRTLPANPGASQFDGRVTFAYRLPLQSAAADDPYQVRILLQAAEDTTPRVSESLEEQTTPGAQTVSQRAAALQGTLPAGTAVQVATLSGSTYAGASPVAVCRVRTAGTAAAPTTFLGSSC
;
A
#
# COMPACT_ATOMS: atom_id res chain seq x y z
N MET A 1 42.67 -99.38 2.05
CA MET A 1 41.65 -99.15 3.10
C MET A 1 42.06 -97.93 3.90
N GLY A 2 41.24 -96.87 3.89
CA GLY A 2 41.55 -95.61 4.58
C GLY A 2 40.53 -94.54 4.18
N ALA A 3 39.37 -94.57 4.83
CA ALA A 3 38.27 -93.64 4.60
C ALA A 3 38.58 -92.27 5.21
N ARG A 4 38.32 -91.19 4.47
CA ARG A 4 38.27 -89.81 5.00
C ARG A 4 36.84 -89.27 4.91
N VAL A 5 36.39 -88.79 6.06
CA VAL A 5 35.07 -88.25 6.38
C VAL A 5 34.95 -86.83 5.80
N LEU A 6 33.82 -86.51 5.17
CA LEU A 6 33.46 -85.16 4.71
C LEU A 6 32.33 -84.60 5.61
N ILE A 7 32.63 -83.54 6.37
CA ILE A 7 31.68 -82.87 7.27
C ILE A 7 30.98 -81.72 6.52
N ARG A 8 29.66 -81.68 6.61
CA ARG A 8 28.75 -80.62 6.11
C ARG A 8 28.93 -79.31 6.89
N GLY A 9 29.11 -78.20 6.19
CA GLY A 9 28.88 -76.84 6.71
C GLY A 9 27.61 -76.24 6.09
N ARG A 10 26.60 -75.95 6.91
CA ARG A 10 25.32 -75.34 6.53
C ARG A 10 25.36 -73.88 7.01
N THR A 11 25.43 -72.93 6.08
CA THR A 11 25.51 -71.48 6.38
C THR A 11 24.09 -70.90 6.39
N THR A 12 23.66 -70.39 7.55
CA THR A 12 22.37 -69.73 7.74
C THR A 12 22.55 -68.21 7.57
N LEU A 13 21.89 -67.60 6.58
CA LEU A 13 21.92 -66.16 6.32
C LEU A 13 20.77 -65.47 7.10
N PHE A 14 21.11 -64.52 7.99
CA PHE A 14 20.15 -63.66 8.67
C PHE A 14 19.85 -62.43 7.79
N PHE A 15 18.59 -62.19 7.46
CA PHE A 15 18.10 -60.95 6.83
C PHE A 15 17.59 -59.99 7.91
N LEU A 16 18.20 -58.80 8.01
CA LEU A 16 17.73 -57.67 8.81
C LEU A 16 16.92 -56.71 7.91
N PRO A 17 15.68 -56.33 8.26
CA PRO A 17 14.93 -55.33 7.51
C PRO A 17 15.33 -53.92 7.95
N THR A 18 15.89 -53.13 7.04
CA THR A 18 16.17 -51.70 7.22
C THR A 18 14.90 -50.91 6.92
N ALA A 19 14.30 -50.32 7.95
CA ALA A 19 13.17 -49.41 7.82
C ALA A 19 13.64 -48.05 7.26
N LEU A 20 13.23 -47.72 6.04
CA LEU A 20 13.39 -46.41 5.43
C LEU A 20 12.40 -45.42 6.07
N LEU A 21 12.89 -44.61 7.00
CA LEU A 21 12.23 -43.39 7.46
C LEU A 21 12.27 -42.35 6.32
N ALA A 22 11.21 -42.29 5.52
CA ALA A 22 10.98 -41.17 4.61
C ALA A 22 10.57 -39.94 5.43
N GLY A 23 11.57 -39.13 5.80
CA GLY A 23 11.34 -37.81 6.38
C GLY A 23 10.69 -36.91 5.33
N CYS A 24 9.47 -36.44 5.61
CA CYS A 24 8.85 -35.33 4.89
C CYS A 24 9.67 -34.06 5.14
N ALA A 25 10.73 -33.85 4.35
CA ALA A 25 11.32 -32.53 4.21
C ALA A 25 10.27 -31.67 3.51
N GLY A 26 9.54 -30.85 4.29
CA GLY A 26 8.65 -29.85 3.74
C GLY A 26 9.45 -28.98 2.78
N VAL A 27 9.04 -28.98 1.51
CA VAL A 27 9.59 -28.05 0.52
C VAL A 27 9.40 -26.65 1.12
N PRO A 28 10.47 -25.86 1.32
CA PRO A 28 10.31 -24.51 1.82
C PRO A 28 9.40 -23.76 0.85
N ALA A 29 8.36 -23.11 1.40
CA ALA A 29 7.47 -22.29 0.60
C ALA A 29 8.32 -21.28 -0.20
N PRO A 30 8.02 -21.04 -1.49
CA PRO A 30 8.71 -20.02 -2.27
C PRO A 30 8.67 -18.70 -1.50
N VAL A 31 9.84 -18.12 -1.24
CA VAL A 31 9.93 -16.78 -0.65
C VAL A 31 9.34 -15.81 -1.68
N ALA A 32 8.32 -15.04 -1.29
CA ALA A 32 7.75 -14.02 -2.17
C ALA A 32 8.86 -13.06 -2.62
N PRO A 33 8.93 -12.66 -3.90
CA PRO A 33 9.98 -11.76 -4.35
C PRO A 33 9.88 -10.42 -3.61
N ALA A 34 11.04 -9.83 -3.30
CA ALA A 34 11.11 -8.56 -2.59
C ALA A 34 10.48 -7.42 -3.41
N PRO A 35 9.84 -6.42 -2.77
CA PRO A 35 9.35 -5.24 -3.47
C PRO A 35 10.47 -4.54 -4.24
N GLN A 36 10.16 -4.03 -5.44
CA GLN A 36 11.11 -3.35 -6.32
C GLN A 36 10.90 -1.83 -6.25
N PRO A 37 11.81 -1.06 -5.61
CA PRO A 37 11.72 0.39 -5.56
C PRO A 37 11.76 1.02 -6.97
N LEU A 38 10.85 1.94 -7.24
CA LEU A 38 10.82 2.72 -8.48
C LEU A 38 11.28 4.16 -8.28
N GLY A 39 10.90 4.78 -7.15
CA GLY A 39 11.46 6.03 -6.66
C GLY A 39 10.50 6.89 -5.84
N LEU A 40 11.00 8.04 -5.40
CA LEU A 40 10.29 8.94 -4.50
C LEU A 40 9.40 9.96 -5.20
N MET A 41 8.29 10.21 -4.54
CA MET A 41 7.17 11.01 -5.02
C MET A 41 6.68 11.92 -3.90
N GLU A 42 6.37 13.17 -4.23
CA GLU A 42 5.64 14.07 -3.33
C GLU A 42 4.23 14.29 -3.86
N LEU A 43 3.24 13.87 -3.08
CA LEU A 43 1.84 14.21 -3.27
C LEU A 43 1.58 15.57 -2.60
N THR A 44 0.98 16.50 -3.32
CA THR A 44 0.48 17.76 -2.77
C THR A 44 -1.03 17.81 -3.00
N ILE A 45 -1.79 18.09 -1.94
CA ILE A 45 -3.24 18.37 -2.00
C ILE A 45 -3.45 19.77 -1.43
N SER A 46 -4.17 20.63 -2.15
CA SER A 46 -4.40 22.05 -1.81
C SER A 46 -5.87 22.43 -2.02
N GLY A 47 -6.29 23.58 -1.49
CA GLY A 47 -7.68 24.03 -1.61
C GLY A 47 -8.59 23.51 -0.49
N LEU A 48 -8.01 22.89 0.55
CA LEU A 48 -8.78 22.30 1.63
C LEU A 48 -9.56 23.40 2.38
N GLY A 49 -10.89 23.22 2.50
CA GLY A 49 -11.77 24.09 3.27
C GLY A 49 -12.22 25.39 2.60
N THR A 50 -11.84 25.67 1.34
CA THR A 50 -12.10 26.98 0.70
C THR A 50 -12.62 26.92 -0.74
N GLY A 51 -12.77 25.75 -1.34
CA GLY A 51 -13.29 25.61 -2.70
C GLY A 51 -12.87 24.32 -3.39
N PRO A 52 -12.64 24.35 -4.72
CA PRO A 52 -12.16 23.20 -5.47
C PRO A 52 -10.82 22.71 -4.92
N VAL A 53 -10.78 21.44 -4.52
CA VAL A 53 -9.54 20.79 -4.10
C VAL A 53 -8.72 20.49 -5.35
N SER A 54 -7.43 20.79 -5.31
CA SER A 54 -6.47 20.42 -6.36
C SER A 54 -5.42 19.47 -5.81
N ALA A 55 -4.88 18.61 -6.66
CA ALA A 55 -3.83 17.69 -6.30
C ALA A 55 -2.78 17.57 -7.41
N SER A 56 -1.52 17.39 -7.00
CA SER A 56 -0.41 17.12 -7.90
C SER A 56 0.50 16.06 -7.31
N LEU A 57 1.09 15.23 -8.17
CA LEU A 57 2.06 14.22 -7.78
C LEU A 57 3.34 14.45 -8.57
N ARG A 58 4.48 14.61 -7.89
CA ARG A 58 5.76 14.97 -8.52
C ARG A 58 6.93 14.10 -8.06
N PRO A 59 7.86 13.72 -8.95
CA PRO A 59 9.11 13.08 -8.57
C PRO A 59 9.95 13.99 -7.66
N LEU A 60 10.61 13.42 -6.65
CA LEU A 60 11.69 14.11 -5.95
C LEU A 60 13.00 13.95 -6.72
N GLY A 61 13.77 15.04 -6.83
CA GLY A 61 15.05 15.07 -7.56
C GLY A 61 14.97 15.40 -9.06
N ALA A 62 13.77 15.52 -9.64
CA ALA A 62 13.62 16.06 -10.99
C ALA A 62 13.41 17.58 -10.97
N ALA A 63 14.00 18.29 -11.93
CA ALA A 63 13.73 19.71 -12.14
C ALA A 63 12.23 19.96 -12.40
N LEU A 64 11.72 21.11 -11.95
CA LEU A 64 10.33 21.53 -12.21
C LEU A 64 10.06 21.50 -13.71
N SER A 65 9.19 20.60 -14.18
CA SER A 65 8.64 20.67 -15.53
C SER A 65 7.15 21.01 -15.46
N PRO A 66 6.70 22.08 -16.14
CA PRO A 66 5.27 22.35 -16.31
C PRO A 66 4.75 21.43 -17.41
N GLN A 67 4.25 20.25 -17.04
CA GLN A 67 3.53 19.37 -17.96
C GLN A 67 2.28 18.82 -17.26
N ALA A 68 1.16 18.75 -18.00
CA ALA A 68 -0.10 18.15 -17.51
C ALA A 68 0.01 16.64 -17.23
N ILE A 69 1.12 16.03 -17.64
CA ILE A 69 1.49 14.63 -17.41
C ILE A 69 2.85 14.66 -16.72
N THR A 70 2.95 14.01 -15.56
CA THR A 70 4.21 13.88 -14.83
C THR A 70 4.80 12.50 -15.09
N THR A 71 6.02 12.44 -15.61
CA THR A 71 6.82 11.19 -15.62
C THR A 71 7.52 11.03 -14.28
N LEU A 72 7.39 9.85 -13.71
CA LEU A 72 7.85 9.45 -12.39
C LEU A 72 9.07 8.53 -12.52
N PRO A 73 9.82 8.35 -11.42
CA PRO A 73 10.90 7.39 -11.37
C PRO A 73 10.39 5.97 -11.70
N GLY A 74 11.23 5.19 -12.34
CA GLY A 74 10.84 3.88 -12.88
C GLY A 74 10.02 3.95 -14.16
N GLY A 75 9.69 5.12 -14.72
CA GLY A 75 8.94 5.25 -15.97
C GLY A 75 7.42 5.33 -15.80
N ILE A 76 6.89 5.55 -14.60
CA ILE A 76 5.44 5.68 -14.46
C ILE A 76 5.00 7.07 -14.94
N GLN A 77 3.85 7.19 -15.58
CA GLN A 77 3.24 8.48 -15.87
C GLN A 77 1.95 8.66 -15.11
N VAL A 78 1.73 9.87 -14.59
CA VAL A 78 0.50 10.19 -13.85
C VAL A 78 -0.16 11.45 -14.36
N ARG A 79 -1.49 11.45 -14.29
CA ARG A 79 -2.35 12.59 -14.59
C ARG A 79 -3.42 12.70 -13.52
N ALA A 80 -3.60 13.89 -12.95
CA ALA A 80 -4.67 14.13 -11.99
C ALA A 80 -6.03 13.93 -12.67
N LEU A 81 -6.92 13.15 -12.03
CA LEU A 81 -8.26 12.87 -12.53
C LEU A 81 -9.31 13.62 -11.71
N ALA A 82 -9.25 13.50 -10.39
CA ALA A 82 -10.21 14.10 -9.49
C ALA A 82 -9.60 14.31 -8.10
N SER A 83 -10.11 15.30 -7.38
CA SER A 83 -9.80 15.51 -5.98
C SER A 83 -11.04 16.01 -5.26
N SER A 84 -11.19 15.62 -4.00
CA SER A 84 -12.33 16.01 -3.18
C SER A 84 -11.94 16.15 -1.71
N ALA A 85 -12.68 16.99 -1.00
CA ALA A 85 -12.68 17.00 0.46
C ALA A 85 -14.09 17.28 0.96
N PHE A 86 -14.45 16.68 2.08
CA PHE A 86 -15.72 16.93 2.77
C PHE A 86 -15.55 16.69 4.27
N ASP A 87 -16.42 17.33 5.04
CA ASP A 87 -16.40 17.26 6.49
C ASP A 87 -17.53 16.35 6.98
N VAL A 88 -17.25 15.60 8.04
CA VAL A 88 -18.23 14.78 8.78
C VAL A 88 -18.20 15.21 10.23
N GLY A 89 -19.37 15.52 10.79
CA GLY A 89 -19.50 16.03 12.15
C GLY A 89 -19.15 17.52 12.26
N ALA A 90 -18.98 17.99 13.50
CA ALA A 90 -18.77 19.40 13.81
C ALA A 90 -17.41 19.63 14.48
N ARG A 91 -16.89 20.85 14.26
CA ARG A 91 -15.68 21.35 14.92
C ARG A 91 -15.85 21.32 16.44
N GLY A 92 -14.81 20.90 17.18
CA GLY A 92 -14.87 20.76 18.64
C GLY A 92 -15.73 19.59 19.15
N ALA A 93 -16.38 18.84 18.26
CA ALA A 93 -17.20 17.67 18.58
C ALA A 93 -16.74 16.41 17.81
N GLY A 94 -15.42 16.28 17.62
CA GLY A 94 -14.82 15.12 16.94
C GLY A 94 -14.94 15.13 15.41
N GLY A 95 -15.36 16.24 14.80
CA GLY A 95 -15.50 16.36 13.35
C GLY A 95 -14.20 16.08 12.60
N GLN A 96 -14.33 15.44 11.43
CA GLN A 96 -13.23 15.00 10.58
C GLN A 96 -13.40 15.56 9.18
N ARG A 97 -12.29 15.97 8.55
CA ARG A 97 -12.20 16.24 7.12
C ARG A 97 -11.62 15.02 6.42
N TYR A 98 -12.38 14.46 5.50
CA TYR A 98 -11.93 13.44 4.57
C TYR A 98 -11.44 14.14 3.30
N LEU A 99 -10.30 13.70 2.77
CA LEU A 99 -9.74 14.20 1.52
C LEU A 99 -9.26 13.04 0.65
N SER A 100 -9.44 13.18 -0.66
CA SER A 100 -8.98 12.21 -1.63
C SER A 100 -8.45 12.87 -2.90
N ALA A 101 -7.46 12.24 -3.52
CA ALA A 101 -6.91 12.62 -4.82
C ALA A 101 -6.71 11.36 -5.67
N THR A 102 -7.40 11.29 -6.80
CA THR A 102 -7.32 10.20 -7.76
C THR A 102 -6.48 10.62 -8.96
N PHE A 103 -5.53 9.75 -9.33
CA PHE A 103 -4.67 9.90 -10.50
C PHE A 103 -4.89 8.73 -11.45
N GLU A 104 -4.86 9.03 -12.75
CA GLU A 104 -4.67 8.03 -13.79
C GLU A 104 -3.18 7.71 -13.92
N VAL A 105 -2.86 6.44 -14.15
CA VAL A 105 -1.49 5.91 -14.15
C VAL A 105 -1.25 5.17 -15.47
N ARG A 106 -0.13 5.48 -16.12
CA ARG A 106 0.34 4.84 -17.36
C ARG A 106 1.70 4.18 -17.11
N ASN A 107 1.85 2.97 -17.64
CA ASN A 107 3.11 2.23 -17.64
C ASN A 107 4.04 2.72 -18.77
N ALA A 108 4.77 3.80 -18.53
CA ALA A 108 5.63 4.43 -19.52
C ALA A 108 7.11 4.05 -19.34
N SER A 109 7.95 4.50 -20.26
CA SER A 109 9.40 4.50 -20.04
C SER A 109 9.81 5.76 -19.26
N GLN A 110 11.06 5.83 -18.84
CA GLN A 110 11.64 7.04 -18.23
C GLN A 110 11.63 8.24 -19.19
N THR A 111 11.50 8.00 -20.51
CA THR A 111 11.16 9.04 -21.49
C THR A 111 9.64 9.13 -21.61
N ALA A 112 9.09 10.33 -21.42
CA ALA A 112 7.65 10.56 -21.33
C ALA A 112 6.83 10.09 -22.56
N GLN A 113 7.49 9.80 -23.68
CA GLN A 113 6.84 9.46 -24.93
C GLN A 113 6.80 7.96 -25.19
N ALA A 114 7.80 7.18 -24.72
CA ALA A 114 7.84 5.75 -24.97
C ALA A 114 7.10 4.96 -23.88
N ALA A 115 6.54 3.82 -24.27
CA ALA A 115 5.87 2.89 -23.37
C ALA A 115 6.89 1.98 -22.66
N TYR A 116 6.55 1.46 -21.48
CA TYR A 116 7.37 0.44 -20.85
C TYR A 116 7.15 -0.91 -21.56
N PRO A 117 8.19 -1.67 -21.89
CA PRO A 117 8.04 -2.91 -22.66
C PRO A 117 7.43 -4.07 -21.85
N ASP A 118 7.53 -4.03 -20.52
CA ASP A 118 7.05 -5.09 -19.63
C ASP A 118 5.77 -4.67 -18.90
N ALA A 119 4.93 -5.65 -18.57
CA ALA A 119 3.77 -5.40 -17.72
C ALA A 119 4.24 -5.20 -16.27
N ARG A 120 3.60 -4.27 -15.55
CA ARG A 120 3.83 -4.08 -14.11
C ARG A 120 2.70 -4.68 -13.33
N GLN A 121 3.02 -5.26 -12.18
CA GLN A 121 2.02 -5.83 -11.28
C GLN A 121 2.12 -5.15 -9.92
N GLN A 122 0.96 -4.98 -9.26
CA GLN A 122 0.90 -4.56 -7.86
C GLN A 122 1.69 -3.26 -7.58
N LEU A 123 1.65 -2.30 -8.50
CA LEU A 123 2.31 -1.01 -8.31
C LEU A 123 1.67 -0.30 -7.11
N THR A 124 2.47 -0.03 -6.08
CA THR A 124 2.03 0.57 -4.81
C THR A 124 2.86 1.78 -4.47
N PHE A 125 2.18 2.82 -3.98
CA PHE A 125 2.78 4.03 -3.43
C PHE A 125 2.76 3.94 -1.90
N PHE A 126 3.87 3.50 -1.33
CA PHE A 126 4.04 3.37 0.12
C PHE A 126 4.29 4.73 0.74
N ALA A 127 3.72 4.99 1.92
CA ALA A 127 4.10 6.18 2.67
C ALA A 127 5.54 6.06 3.16
N ALA A 128 6.33 7.13 3.00
CA ALA A 128 7.74 7.14 3.31
C ALA A 128 8.11 8.29 4.27
N GLY A 129 9.01 8.01 5.19
CA GLY A 129 9.58 8.97 6.14
C GLY A 129 11.01 9.33 5.76
N ALA A 130 11.35 10.60 5.81
CA ALA A 130 12.70 11.12 5.61
C ALA A 130 13.05 12.13 6.73
N PRO A 131 14.35 12.41 6.98
CA PRO A 131 14.74 13.52 7.84
C PRO A 131 14.08 14.83 7.37
N GLY A 132 13.40 15.53 8.28
CA GLY A 132 12.67 16.76 7.97
C GLY A 132 11.16 16.59 7.78
N ASN A 133 10.66 15.35 7.70
CA ASN A 133 9.22 15.12 7.80
C ASN A 133 8.68 15.55 9.17
N LEU A 134 7.43 16.01 9.18
CA LEU A 134 6.76 16.52 10.38
C LEU A 134 6.47 15.38 11.34
N GLN A 135 6.93 15.52 12.59
CA GLN A 135 6.61 14.62 13.71
C GLN A 135 6.90 13.13 13.42
N GLY A 136 7.91 12.85 12.59
CA GLY A 136 8.27 11.49 12.22
C GLY A 136 7.20 10.76 11.39
N THR A 137 6.33 11.49 10.68
CA THR A 137 5.29 10.94 9.78
C THR A 137 5.77 10.92 8.32
N ALA A 138 4.89 10.57 7.38
CA ALA A 138 5.12 10.74 5.94
C ALA A 138 4.87 12.18 5.44
N ILE A 139 4.43 13.09 6.30
CA ILE A 139 4.01 14.44 5.92
C ILE A 139 5.22 15.36 5.90
N THR A 140 5.50 15.99 4.76
CA THR A 140 6.63 16.92 4.59
C THR A 140 6.24 18.35 4.92
N ARG A 141 4.97 18.73 4.74
CA ARG A 141 4.50 20.09 4.98
C ARG A 141 3.00 20.18 5.23
N LEU A 142 2.61 21.06 6.14
CA LEU A 142 1.24 21.54 6.33
C LEU A 142 1.24 23.06 6.25
N VAL A 143 0.33 23.62 5.45
CA VAL A 143 0.25 25.07 5.19
C VAL A 143 -1.19 25.52 5.40
N ARG A 144 -1.37 26.61 6.14
CA ARG A 144 -2.68 27.27 6.36
C ARG A 144 -3.09 28.11 5.15
N PHE A 145 -4.33 28.60 5.16
CA PHE A 145 -4.87 29.40 4.06
C PHE A 145 -4.06 30.70 3.82
N ASP A 146 -3.56 31.31 4.89
CA ASP A 146 -2.72 32.51 4.86
C ASP A 146 -1.25 32.24 4.44
N THR A 147 -0.96 31.03 3.97
CA THR A 147 0.37 30.53 3.58
C THR A 147 1.37 30.29 4.71
N SER A 148 0.98 30.59 5.96
CA SER A 148 1.82 30.28 7.12
C SER A 148 1.87 28.76 7.39
N PRO A 149 2.91 28.25 8.07
CA PRO A 149 2.94 26.86 8.51
C PRO A 149 1.76 26.56 9.46
N ALA A 150 1.09 25.41 9.24
CA ALA A 150 0.15 24.90 10.24
C ALA A 150 0.89 24.25 11.41
N ASP A 151 0.18 23.99 12.52
CA ASP A 151 0.74 23.26 13.65
C ASP A 151 1.25 21.88 13.17
N PRO A 152 2.54 21.56 13.34
CA PRO A 152 3.11 20.31 12.85
C PRO A 152 2.53 19.07 13.55
N THR A 153 1.94 19.19 14.74
CA THR A 153 1.30 18.07 15.47
C THR A 153 0.05 17.54 14.76
N ILE A 154 -0.57 18.35 13.88
CA ILE A 154 -1.68 17.90 13.03
C ILE A 154 -1.26 16.71 12.16
N ALA A 155 0.02 16.62 11.76
CA ALA A 155 0.54 15.52 10.94
C ALA A 155 0.33 14.13 11.60
N LEU A 156 0.38 14.05 12.94
CA LEU A 156 0.14 12.81 13.69
C LEU A 156 -1.30 12.30 13.54
N ASN A 157 -2.23 13.20 13.21
CA ASN A 157 -3.66 12.91 13.11
C ASN A 157 -4.14 12.83 11.66
N LEU A 158 -3.26 13.01 10.68
CA LEU A 158 -3.58 12.79 9.27
C LEU A 158 -3.42 11.30 8.95
N LEU A 159 -4.53 10.57 9.05
CA LEU A 159 -4.54 9.11 8.98
C LEU A 159 -5.01 8.63 7.60
N PRO A 160 -4.39 7.59 7.02
CA PRO A 160 -4.79 7.06 5.73
C PRO A 160 -6.16 6.38 5.82
N THR A 161 -6.93 6.49 4.73
CA THR A 161 -8.27 5.87 4.58
C THR A 161 -8.42 5.33 3.16
N HIS A 162 -9.48 4.57 2.87
CA HIS A 162 -9.93 4.45 1.49
C HIS A 162 -10.47 5.79 0.96
N GLY A 163 -10.63 5.95 -0.35
CA GLY A 163 -11.43 7.05 -0.88
C GLY A 163 -12.86 6.95 -0.36
N MET A 164 -13.34 8.03 0.24
CA MET A 164 -14.66 8.09 0.87
C MET A 164 -15.61 9.01 0.09
N ASP A 165 -16.91 8.78 0.27
CA ASP A 165 -17.99 9.70 -0.05
C ASP A 165 -18.80 10.03 1.20
N TYR A 166 -19.34 11.25 1.23
CA TYR A 166 -20.29 11.62 2.26
C TYR A 166 -21.65 10.98 1.98
N SER A 167 -22.18 10.25 2.96
CA SER A 167 -23.56 9.76 2.94
C SER A 167 -24.45 10.71 3.74
N PRO A 168 -25.24 11.59 3.10
CA PRO A 168 -26.13 12.49 3.82
C PRO A 168 -27.24 11.73 4.57
N LEU A 169 -27.66 10.58 4.04
CA LEU A 169 -28.67 9.71 4.67
C LEU A 169 -28.18 9.10 5.98
N GLN A 170 -26.87 8.80 6.07
CA GLN A 170 -26.28 8.15 7.24
C GLN A 170 -25.44 9.11 8.11
N GLY A 171 -25.31 10.38 7.69
CA GLY A 171 -24.51 11.40 8.35
C GLY A 171 -23.03 11.04 8.52
N ARG A 172 -22.46 10.21 7.64
CA ARG A 172 -21.11 9.64 7.81
C ARG A 172 -20.35 9.46 6.49
N ALA A 173 -19.05 9.21 6.57
CA ALA A 173 -18.22 8.80 5.44
C ALA A 173 -18.41 7.30 5.13
N LEU A 174 -18.54 6.95 3.85
CA LEU A 174 -18.59 5.57 3.37
C LEU A 174 -17.54 5.35 2.30
N VAL A 175 -17.00 4.13 2.21
CA VAL A 175 -16.04 3.76 1.16
C VAL A 175 -16.68 3.96 -0.22
N ARG A 176 -16.05 4.78 -1.05
CA ARG A 176 -16.45 5.02 -2.44
C ARG A 176 -16.11 3.79 -3.30
N PRO A 177 -17.04 3.30 -4.14
CA PRO A 177 -16.75 2.27 -5.14
C PRO A 177 -15.52 2.62 -5.97
N HIS A 178 -14.64 1.65 -6.21
CA HIS A 178 -13.43 1.84 -7.01
C HIS A 178 -12.50 2.96 -6.47
N ALA A 179 -12.50 3.22 -5.17
CA ALA A 179 -11.52 4.10 -4.52
C ALA A 179 -10.90 3.47 -3.27
N ALA A 180 -11.10 2.16 -3.07
CA ALA A 180 -10.54 1.39 -1.98
C ALA A 180 -9.09 0.93 -2.29
N ASP A 181 -8.20 1.91 -2.47
CA ASP A 181 -6.83 1.67 -2.92
C ASP A 181 -5.82 1.60 -1.76
N LEU A 182 -6.22 1.96 -0.53
CA LEU A 182 -5.40 1.75 0.68
C LEU A 182 -5.11 0.26 0.91
N GLN A 183 -3.84 -0.04 1.19
CA GLN A 183 -3.35 -1.33 1.65
C GLN A 183 -2.55 -1.18 2.95
N PHE A 184 -2.68 -2.18 3.81
CA PHE A 184 -1.89 -2.37 5.01
C PHE A 184 -0.89 -3.49 4.84
N PHE A 185 0.29 -3.30 5.42
CA PHE A 185 1.42 -4.22 5.39
C PHE A 185 1.85 -4.55 6.82
N THR A 186 2.58 -5.63 6.99
CA THR A 186 3.32 -5.89 8.22
C THR A 186 4.58 -5.01 8.26
N GLU A 187 5.15 -4.79 9.44
CA GLU A 187 6.44 -4.07 9.56
C GLU A 187 7.57 -4.78 8.81
N ALA A 188 7.53 -6.12 8.71
CA ALA A 188 8.50 -6.89 7.95
C ALA A 188 8.40 -6.65 6.43
N GLU A 189 7.18 -6.54 5.90
CA GLU A 189 6.94 -6.20 4.49
C GLU A 189 7.35 -4.74 4.17
N ALA A 190 7.23 -3.85 5.17
CA ALA A 190 7.63 -2.45 5.07
C ALA A 190 9.09 -2.20 5.51
N ASP A 191 9.91 -3.24 5.69
CA ASP A 191 11.32 -3.07 6.02
C ASP A 191 12.12 -2.76 4.75
N PRO A 192 12.63 -1.52 4.59
CA PRO A 192 13.41 -1.15 3.41
C PRO A 192 14.68 -1.99 3.23
N ALA A 193 15.19 -2.64 4.28
CA ALA A 193 16.34 -3.54 4.18
C ALA A 193 16.02 -4.86 3.44
N THR A 194 14.74 -5.22 3.36
CA THR A 194 14.27 -6.45 2.69
C THR A 194 13.85 -6.21 1.24
N TRP A 195 13.75 -4.96 0.81
CA TRP A 195 13.38 -4.60 -0.55
C TRP A 195 14.55 -4.86 -1.49
N ALA A 196 14.24 -5.16 -2.75
CA ALA A 196 15.28 -5.50 -3.71
C ALA A 196 16.26 -4.33 -3.88
N GLN A 197 17.55 -4.67 -3.83
CA GLN A 197 18.60 -3.66 -3.84
C GLN A 197 18.69 -2.97 -5.20
N GLY A 198 18.41 -1.67 -5.18
CA GLY A 198 18.57 -0.72 -6.27
C GLY A 198 18.26 0.66 -5.70
N SER A 199 19.32 1.44 -5.46
CA SER A 199 19.48 2.86 -5.06
C SER A 199 18.32 3.74 -4.54
N ALA A 200 17.04 3.48 -4.80
CA ALA A 200 16.00 4.49 -4.65
C ALA A 200 15.53 4.77 -3.20
N VAL A 201 15.64 3.84 -2.25
CA VAL A 201 15.11 4.08 -0.88
C VAL A 201 16.14 4.83 -0.04
N THR A 202 17.36 4.32 0.11
CA THR A 202 18.41 4.95 0.92
C THR A 202 19.06 6.16 0.25
N ASP A 203 19.27 6.14 -1.07
CA ASP A 203 19.98 7.25 -1.75
C ASP A 203 19.08 8.49 -1.93
N ALA A 204 17.77 8.33 -1.74
CA ALA A 204 16.80 9.41 -1.79
C ALA A 204 16.46 10.00 -0.40
N GLY A 205 17.17 9.59 0.65
CA GLY A 205 17.02 10.12 2.01
C GLY A 205 15.85 9.55 2.81
N VAL A 206 15.25 8.43 2.37
CA VAL A 206 14.21 7.74 3.16
C VAL A 206 14.85 7.08 4.37
N SER A 207 14.36 7.40 5.55
CA SER A 207 14.75 6.77 6.82
C SER A 207 13.80 5.66 7.24
N THR A 208 12.57 5.63 6.72
CA THR A 208 11.59 4.58 7.04
C THR A 208 10.52 4.46 5.96
N ILE A 209 10.04 3.25 5.70
CA ILE A 209 8.78 3.02 5.00
C ILE A 209 7.71 2.73 6.06
N PHE A 210 6.53 3.34 5.93
CA PHE A 210 5.41 3.04 6.80
C PHE A 210 4.64 1.83 6.27
N PRO A 211 4.07 0.97 7.13
CA PRO A 211 3.33 -0.23 6.74
C PRO A 211 1.94 0.04 6.14
N TYR A 212 1.82 1.08 5.32
CA TYR A 212 0.65 1.37 4.50
C TYR A 212 1.04 2.05 3.19
N GLY A 213 0.16 1.89 2.20
CA GLY A 213 0.32 2.52 0.89
C GLY A 213 -0.95 2.50 0.08
N PHE A 214 -0.88 3.03 -1.14
CA PHE A 214 -1.99 3.08 -2.07
C PHE A 214 -1.63 2.34 -3.35
N VAL A 215 -2.36 1.28 -3.64
CA VAL A 215 -2.09 0.39 -4.77
C VAL A 215 -2.84 0.86 -6.02
N VAL A 216 -2.17 0.82 -7.16
CA VAL A 216 -2.77 1.09 -8.46
C VAL A 216 -3.69 -0.06 -8.83
N ARG A 217 -4.94 0.26 -9.15
CA ARG A 217 -5.91 -0.65 -9.77
C ARG A 217 -5.96 -0.42 -11.26
N HIS A 218 -6.36 -1.43 -12.00
CA HIS A 218 -6.71 -1.25 -13.40
C HIS A 218 -7.96 -0.35 -13.56
N VAL A 219 -8.08 0.38 -14.67
CA VAL A 219 -9.20 1.29 -14.96
C VAL A 219 -10.55 0.59 -15.02
N SER A 220 -10.59 -0.70 -15.37
CA SER A 220 -11.79 -1.55 -15.29
C SER A 220 -12.35 -1.67 -13.86
N GLY A 221 -11.60 -1.23 -12.86
CA GLY A 221 -12.00 -1.25 -11.46
C GLY A 221 -11.64 -2.54 -10.73
N VAL A 222 -11.12 -3.56 -11.44
CA VAL A 222 -10.67 -4.84 -10.91
C VAL A 222 -9.29 -5.20 -11.50
N GLY A 223 -8.44 -5.84 -10.70
CA GLY A 223 -7.09 -6.22 -11.11
C GLY A 223 -6.02 -5.15 -10.83
N ARG A 224 -4.76 -5.58 -10.91
CA ARG A 224 -3.57 -4.85 -10.42
C ARG A 224 -2.42 -4.87 -11.41
N THR A 225 -2.69 -5.27 -12.64
CA THR A 225 -1.71 -5.31 -13.73
C THR A 225 -1.86 -4.07 -14.59
N LEU A 226 -0.75 -3.39 -14.84
CA LEU A 226 -0.64 -2.40 -15.91
C LEU A 226 -0.03 -3.07 -17.13
N PRO A 227 -0.74 -3.12 -18.27
CA PRO A 227 -0.24 -3.76 -19.47
C PRO A 227 1.12 -3.22 -19.93
N ALA A 228 1.86 -4.08 -20.63
CA ALA A 228 3.03 -3.70 -21.41
C ALA A 228 2.62 -2.83 -22.60
N ASN A 229 3.53 -1.95 -23.03
CA ASN A 229 3.42 -1.16 -24.25
C ASN A 229 2.12 -0.33 -24.40
N PRO A 230 1.63 0.40 -23.37
CA PRO A 230 0.43 1.22 -23.53
C PRO A 230 0.64 2.35 -24.54
N GLY A 231 -0.40 2.67 -25.31
CA GLY A 231 -0.42 3.85 -26.18
C GLY A 231 -0.11 5.15 -25.43
N ALA A 232 0.35 6.20 -26.12
CA ALA A 232 0.82 7.44 -25.50
C ALA A 232 -0.21 8.16 -24.61
N SER A 233 -1.51 7.95 -24.84
CA SER A 233 -2.62 8.51 -24.04
C SER A 233 -3.43 7.43 -23.33
N GLN A 234 -2.94 6.20 -23.31
CA GLN A 234 -3.59 5.06 -22.65
C GLN A 234 -3.11 4.96 -21.21
N PHE A 235 -3.97 5.41 -20.29
CA PHE A 235 -3.75 5.27 -18.85
C PHE A 235 -4.61 4.10 -18.36
N ASP A 236 -4.00 2.94 -18.19
CA ASP A 236 -4.70 1.71 -17.77
C ASP A 236 -4.83 1.58 -16.25
N GLY A 237 -4.17 2.46 -15.49
CA GLY A 237 -4.18 2.45 -14.03
C GLY A 237 -4.94 3.61 -13.42
N ARG A 238 -5.43 3.40 -12.19
CA ARG A 238 -5.93 4.44 -11.30
C ARG A 238 -5.46 4.19 -9.89
N VAL A 239 -5.16 5.26 -9.15
CA VAL A 239 -4.86 5.20 -7.72
C VAL A 239 -5.53 6.37 -7.03
N THR A 240 -6.14 6.11 -5.87
CA THR A 240 -6.74 7.13 -5.01
C THR A 240 -5.97 7.23 -3.70
N PHE A 241 -5.26 8.33 -3.50
CA PHE A 241 -4.68 8.69 -2.22
C PHE A 241 -5.77 9.31 -1.36
N ALA A 242 -5.99 8.80 -0.15
CA ALA A 242 -7.05 9.27 0.71
C ALA A 242 -6.67 9.27 2.19
N TYR A 243 -7.08 10.33 2.88
CA TYR A 243 -6.75 10.57 4.27
C TYR A 243 -7.93 11.21 5.00
N ARG A 244 -7.92 11.12 6.32
CA ARG A 244 -8.78 11.91 7.21
C ARG A 244 -7.92 12.71 8.18
N LEU A 245 -8.41 13.89 8.58
CA LEU A 245 -7.81 14.69 9.65
C LEU A 245 -8.89 15.35 10.51
N PRO A 246 -8.68 15.50 11.83
CA PRO A 246 -9.62 16.21 12.70
C PRO A 246 -9.72 17.68 12.32
N LEU A 247 -10.93 18.23 12.35
CA LEU A 247 -11.13 19.67 12.24
C LEU A 247 -10.49 20.36 13.45
N GLN A 248 -9.69 21.40 13.21
CA GLN A 248 -9.01 22.15 14.27
C GLN A 248 -10.01 22.95 15.11
N SER A 249 -9.65 23.53 16.24
CA SER A 249 -10.61 24.31 17.05
C SER A 249 -11.14 25.56 16.33
N ALA A 250 -10.33 26.18 15.47
CA ALA A 250 -10.72 27.27 14.58
C ALA A 250 -10.44 26.93 13.11
N ALA A 251 -11.27 27.45 12.19
CA ALA A 251 -11.12 27.18 10.76
C ALA A 251 -9.82 27.75 10.16
N ALA A 252 -9.30 28.84 10.70
CA ALA A 252 -8.04 29.43 10.28
C ALA A 252 -6.82 28.53 10.57
N ASP A 253 -6.95 27.61 11.53
CA ASP A 253 -5.88 26.67 11.89
C ASP A 253 -5.91 25.39 11.03
N ASP A 254 -6.98 25.13 10.28
CA ASP A 254 -7.06 23.97 9.40
C ASP A 254 -5.95 24.03 8.33
N PRO A 255 -5.32 22.90 8.00
CA PRO A 255 -4.45 22.83 6.83
C PRO A 255 -5.25 23.14 5.57
N TYR A 256 -4.76 24.12 4.79
CA TYR A 256 -5.21 24.41 3.44
C TYR A 256 -4.49 23.52 2.41
N GLN A 257 -3.23 23.19 2.67
CA GLN A 257 -2.39 22.33 1.85
C GLN A 257 -1.64 21.31 2.70
N VAL A 258 -1.54 20.09 2.17
CA VAL A 258 -0.80 18.96 2.74
C VAL A 258 0.18 18.44 1.69
N ARG A 259 1.41 18.12 2.11
CA ARG A 259 2.41 17.44 1.28
C ARG A 259 2.85 16.14 1.93
N ILE A 260 2.90 15.07 1.14
CA ILE A 260 3.12 13.70 1.61
C ILE A 260 4.20 13.05 0.76
N LEU A 261 5.17 12.43 1.42
CA LEU A 261 6.23 11.67 0.80
C LEU A 261 5.80 10.21 0.59
N LEU A 262 6.01 9.73 -0.64
CA LEU A 262 5.62 8.41 -1.08
C LEU A 262 6.79 7.73 -1.79
N GLN A 263 6.98 6.44 -1.55
CA GLN A 263 7.88 5.56 -2.30
C GLN A 263 7.05 4.68 -3.24
N ALA A 264 7.22 4.85 -4.54
CA ALA A 264 6.63 3.94 -5.52
C ALA A 264 7.45 2.64 -5.57
N ALA A 265 6.78 1.50 -5.56
CA ALA A 265 7.40 0.18 -5.71
C ALA A 265 6.43 -0.83 -6.34
N GLU A 266 6.97 -1.84 -7.02
CA GLU A 266 6.19 -3.03 -7.37
C GLU A 266 6.21 -3.99 -6.18
N ASP A 267 5.03 -4.31 -5.66
CA ASP A 267 4.81 -5.34 -4.65
C ASP A 267 4.59 -6.70 -5.35
N THR A 268 4.62 -7.79 -4.60
CA THR A 268 4.46 -9.15 -5.11
C THR A 268 3.23 -9.85 -4.57
N THR A 269 2.59 -9.30 -3.53
CA THR A 269 1.46 -9.94 -2.87
C THR A 269 0.13 -9.26 -3.24
N PRO A 270 -0.81 -9.96 -3.93
CA PRO A 270 -2.13 -9.42 -4.16
C PRO A 270 -2.91 -9.31 -2.85
N ARG A 271 -3.24 -8.07 -2.49
CA ARG A 271 -3.88 -7.76 -1.22
C ARG A 271 -5.03 -6.76 -1.38
N VAL A 272 -6.02 -6.90 -0.53
CA VAL A 272 -6.97 -5.83 -0.19
C VAL A 272 -6.91 -5.59 1.32
N SER A 273 -7.34 -4.41 1.77
CA SER A 273 -7.41 -4.09 3.19
C SER A 273 -8.80 -3.64 3.58
N GLU A 274 -9.12 -3.88 4.84
CA GLU A 274 -10.32 -3.37 5.50
C GLU A 274 -9.96 -2.16 6.36
N SER A 275 -10.39 -0.97 5.96
CA SER A 275 -10.18 0.27 6.73
C SER A 275 -11.02 0.31 8.02
N LEU A 276 -10.64 1.16 8.99
CA LEU A 276 -11.41 1.34 10.23
C LEU A 276 -12.85 1.82 9.96
N GLU A 277 -13.04 2.72 8.98
CA GLU A 277 -14.37 3.18 8.58
C GLU A 277 -15.24 2.02 8.10
N GLU A 278 -14.66 1.11 7.33
CA GLU A 278 -15.35 -0.03 6.73
C GLU A 278 -15.79 -1.07 7.76
N GLN A 279 -15.02 -1.26 8.84
CA GLN A 279 -15.35 -2.21 9.90
C GLN A 279 -16.68 -1.91 10.59
N THR A 280 -16.99 -0.62 10.77
CA THR A 280 -18.22 -0.19 11.44
C THR A 280 -19.43 -0.28 10.53
N THR A 281 -19.26 0.04 9.25
CA THR A 281 -20.32 -0.04 8.24
C THR A 281 -19.65 -0.14 6.88
N PRO A 282 -19.74 -1.29 6.20
CA PRO A 282 -19.17 -1.41 4.88
C PRO A 282 -19.84 -0.41 3.94
N GLY A 283 -19.05 0.19 3.05
CA GLY A 283 -19.59 1.02 1.97
C GLY A 283 -20.37 0.18 0.95
N ALA A 284 -20.49 0.68 -0.27
CA ALA A 284 -21.20 -0.05 -1.33
C ALA A 284 -20.53 -1.37 -1.78
N GLN A 285 -19.24 -1.57 -1.43
CA GLN A 285 -18.54 -2.84 -1.62
C GLN A 285 -17.81 -3.24 -0.34
N THR A 286 -17.99 -4.47 0.10
CA THR A 286 -17.27 -5.04 1.25
C THR A 286 -15.85 -5.46 0.85
N VAL A 287 -14.96 -5.55 1.84
CA VAL A 287 -13.60 -6.08 1.63
C VAL A 287 -13.63 -7.50 1.03
N SER A 288 -14.58 -8.35 1.43
CA SER A 288 -14.75 -9.69 0.87
C SER A 288 -15.10 -9.67 -0.62
N GLN A 289 -15.97 -8.74 -1.04
CA GLN A 289 -16.33 -8.57 -2.46
C GLN A 289 -15.12 -8.06 -3.26
N ARG A 290 -14.33 -7.14 -2.71
CA ARG A 290 -13.10 -6.67 -3.36
C ARG A 290 -12.05 -7.78 -3.48
N ALA A 291 -11.91 -8.60 -2.44
CA ALA A 291 -11.01 -9.74 -2.45
C ALA A 291 -11.41 -10.75 -3.54
N ALA A 292 -12.70 -11.12 -3.62
CA ALA A 292 -13.22 -12.02 -4.64
C ALA A 292 -13.07 -11.45 -6.06
N ALA A 293 -13.34 -10.15 -6.25
CA ALA A 293 -13.17 -9.49 -7.52
C ALA A 293 -11.70 -9.48 -7.98
N LEU A 294 -10.76 -9.20 -7.07
CA LEU A 294 -9.33 -9.29 -7.36
C LEU A 294 -8.91 -10.73 -7.67
N GLN A 295 -9.39 -11.70 -6.89
CA GLN A 295 -9.09 -13.12 -7.07
C GLN A 295 -9.47 -13.61 -8.47
N GLY A 296 -10.60 -13.13 -9.01
CA GLY A 296 -11.04 -13.45 -10.38
C GLY A 296 -10.16 -12.90 -11.50
N THR A 297 -9.20 -12.01 -11.19
CA THR A 297 -8.25 -11.44 -12.17
C THR A 297 -6.86 -12.05 -12.11
N LEU A 298 -6.59 -12.91 -11.13
CA LEU A 298 -5.27 -13.48 -10.90
C LEU A 298 -5.13 -14.87 -11.53
N PRO A 299 -3.89 -15.31 -11.84
CA PRO A 299 -3.63 -16.68 -12.26
C PRO A 299 -4.11 -17.71 -11.23
N ALA A 300 -4.44 -18.91 -11.71
CA ALA A 300 -4.80 -20.03 -10.83
C ALA A 300 -3.66 -20.33 -9.85
N GLY A 301 -4.01 -20.53 -8.56
CA GLY A 301 -3.05 -20.79 -7.49
C GLY A 301 -2.51 -19.55 -6.78
N THR A 302 -2.78 -18.34 -7.28
CA THR A 302 -2.46 -17.09 -6.57
C THR A 302 -3.59 -16.73 -5.61
N ALA A 303 -3.31 -16.57 -4.32
CA ALA A 303 -4.31 -16.21 -3.31
C ALA A 303 -4.28 -14.71 -3.00
N VAL A 304 -5.46 -14.07 -2.97
CA VAL A 304 -5.61 -12.70 -2.44
C VAL A 304 -5.58 -12.73 -0.92
N GLN A 305 -4.73 -11.91 -0.32
CA GLN A 305 -4.75 -11.66 1.11
C GLN A 305 -5.71 -10.53 1.49
N VAL A 306 -6.32 -10.66 2.67
CA VAL A 306 -7.16 -9.60 3.25
C VAL A 306 -6.51 -9.13 4.55
N ALA A 307 -5.90 -7.95 4.49
CA ALA A 307 -5.28 -7.34 5.67
C ALA A 307 -6.32 -6.62 6.53
N THR A 308 -6.35 -6.96 7.81
CA THR A 308 -7.34 -6.47 8.78
C THR A 308 -6.69 -5.78 9.97
N LEU A 309 -7.37 -4.75 10.48
CA LEU A 309 -7.04 -4.10 11.74
C LEU A 309 -7.83 -4.71 12.90
N SER A 310 -7.41 -4.44 14.14
CA SER A 310 -8.11 -4.88 15.34
C SER A 310 -9.57 -4.41 15.32
N GLY A 311 -10.48 -5.29 15.74
CA GLY A 311 -11.92 -5.06 15.67
C GLY A 311 -12.59 -5.59 14.39
N SER A 312 -11.82 -6.07 13.41
CA SER A 312 -12.36 -6.72 12.22
C SER A 312 -13.21 -7.95 12.55
N THR A 313 -14.32 -8.11 11.84
CA THR A 313 -15.16 -9.31 11.87
C THR A 313 -14.97 -10.18 10.62
N TYR A 314 -13.99 -9.87 9.77
CA TYR A 314 -13.72 -10.59 8.55
C TYR A 314 -13.33 -12.06 8.85
N ALA A 315 -14.11 -12.99 8.31
CA ALA A 315 -13.91 -14.44 8.43
C ALA A 315 -13.71 -15.13 7.07
N GLY A 316 -13.36 -14.36 6.03
CA GLY A 316 -13.14 -14.89 4.69
C GLY A 316 -11.76 -15.55 4.52
N ALA A 317 -11.45 -15.93 3.28
CA ALA A 317 -10.18 -16.59 2.96
C ALA A 317 -8.96 -15.67 3.15
N SER A 318 -7.83 -16.28 3.52
CA SER A 318 -6.50 -15.67 3.64
C SER A 318 -6.44 -14.35 4.44
N PRO A 319 -6.97 -14.30 5.68
CA PRO A 319 -6.84 -13.11 6.51
C PRO A 319 -5.37 -12.90 6.94
N VAL A 320 -4.94 -11.65 6.94
CA VAL A 320 -3.66 -11.20 7.50
C VAL A 320 -3.97 -10.19 8.61
N ALA A 321 -3.88 -10.63 9.85
CA ALA A 321 -4.11 -9.76 11.00
C ALA A 321 -2.92 -8.81 11.19
N VAL A 322 -3.07 -7.56 10.73
CA VAL A 322 -2.08 -6.49 10.94
C VAL A 322 -2.31 -5.82 12.30
N CYS A 323 -3.55 -5.82 12.80
CA CYS A 323 -4.01 -5.23 14.05
C CYS A 323 -3.88 -3.70 14.13
N ARG A 324 -2.65 -3.18 14.03
CA ARG A 324 -2.34 -1.76 13.96
C ARG A 324 -1.21 -1.48 12.98
N VAL A 325 -1.23 -0.29 12.41
CA VAL A 325 -0.29 0.16 11.39
C VAL A 325 0.41 1.41 11.90
N ARG A 326 1.75 1.41 11.91
CA ARG A 326 2.53 2.59 12.29
C ARG A 326 2.30 3.74 11.30
N THR A 327 2.02 4.93 11.83
CA THR A 327 1.86 6.17 11.04
C THR A 327 2.86 7.25 11.41
N ALA A 328 3.57 7.10 12.53
CA ALA A 328 4.66 7.97 12.95
C ALA A 328 5.75 7.21 13.72
N GLY A 329 6.98 7.72 13.66
CA GLY A 329 8.17 7.11 14.28
C GLY A 329 8.80 6.03 13.41
N THR A 330 9.89 5.44 13.89
CA THR A 330 10.60 4.35 13.20
C THR A 330 10.03 3.00 13.61
N ALA A 331 10.35 1.93 12.88
CA ALA A 331 9.94 0.57 13.26
C ALA A 331 10.47 0.17 14.65
N ALA A 332 11.67 0.62 15.03
CA ALA A 332 12.27 0.36 16.34
C ALA A 332 11.70 1.26 17.46
N ALA A 333 11.16 2.43 17.13
CA ALA A 333 10.61 3.39 18.08
C ALA A 333 9.34 4.05 17.50
N PRO A 334 8.22 3.30 17.40
CA PRO A 334 6.96 3.83 16.88
C PRO A 334 6.36 4.84 17.86
N THR A 335 5.79 5.93 17.34
CA THR A 335 5.18 6.99 18.17
C THR A 335 3.68 7.16 17.94
N THR A 336 3.14 6.70 16.80
CA THR A 336 1.70 6.75 16.50
C THR A 336 1.30 5.59 15.60
N PHE A 337 0.06 5.13 15.80
CA PHE A 337 -0.54 4.03 15.05
C PHE A 337 -1.94 4.38 14.57
N LEU A 338 -2.33 3.79 13.44
CA LEU A 338 -3.70 3.57 13.02
C LEU A 338 -4.17 2.21 13.57
N GLY A 339 -5.35 2.19 14.20
CA GLY A 339 -5.91 0.98 14.83
C GLY A 339 -5.42 0.79 16.27
N SER A 340 -5.82 -0.32 16.88
CA SER A 340 -5.45 -0.70 18.26
C SER A 340 -4.55 -1.93 18.26
N SER A 341 -3.95 -2.26 19.41
CA SER A 341 -3.26 -3.55 19.51
C SER A 341 -4.22 -4.71 19.25
N CYS A 342 -3.68 -5.87 18.86
CA CYS A 342 -4.33 -7.12 19.21
C CYS A 342 -4.27 -7.28 20.74
#